data_AF-A0A6P6U1K6-F1
#
_entry.id   AF-A0A6P6U1K6-F1
#
_cell.length_a   1.000
_cell.length_b   1.000
_cell.length_c   1.000
_cell.angle_alpha   90.00
_cell.angle_beta   90.00
_cell.angle_gamma   90.00
#
_symmetry.space_group_name_H-M   'P 1'
#
loop_
_entity.id
_entity.type
_entity.pdbx_description
1 polymer ?
#
loop_
_entity_poly.entity_id
_entity_poly.type
_entity_poly.pdbx_seq_one_letter_code
_entity_poly.pdbx_strand_id
1 'polypeptide(L)'
;MADKPSRALVLYGDGLASFISPSHTHLHSLASLACCGFLTLPHSPPLPSENVDSRIIRGFAELVDSSEAYNKGNLKESLEAESPIPSISERFMGMKAAVITNNLNLQCFGSKLGLTILQSNEVIDSGLSLADSSIVASQLLKLLGFEGGKALETSQFDLLLFTWELAKSQMVFWTLNMSMI
;
A
#
# COMPACT_ATOMS: atom_id res chain seq x y z
N MET A 1 6.94 3.94 27.23
CA MET A 1 7.71 4.00 25.96
C MET A 1 7.12 2.93 25.07
N ALA A 2 6.92 3.18 23.78
CA ALA A 2 6.38 2.16 22.87
C ALA A 2 7.52 1.24 22.47
N ASP A 3 7.57 0.04 23.05
CA ASP A 3 8.69 -0.89 22.88
C ASP A 3 8.64 -1.65 21.53
N LYS A 4 7.60 -1.41 20.71
CA LYS A 4 7.32 -2.12 19.45
C LYS A 4 6.90 -1.16 18.34
N PRO A 5 7.32 -1.41 17.08
CA PRO A 5 6.88 -0.60 15.94
C PRO A 5 5.37 -0.71 15.76
N SER A 6 4.72 0.41 15.42
CA SER A 6 3.33 0.42 15.01
C SER A 6 3.16 -0.38 13.71
N ARG A 7 2.01 -1.04 13.56
CA ARG A 7 1.71 -1.88 12.40
C ARG A 7 0.57 -1.30 11.60
N ALA A 8 0.72 -1.21 10.29
CA ALA A 8 -0.25 -0.57 9.42
C ALA A 8 -0.47 -1.36 8.13
N LEU A 9 -1.75 -1.48 7.74
CA LEU A 9 -2.17 -1.87 6.41
C LEU A 9 -2.59 -0.60 5.66
N VAL A 10 -1.98 -0.34 4.51
CA VAL A 10 -2.33 0.79 3.66
C VAL A 10 -2.88 0.25 2.34
N LEU A 11 -4.15 0.56 2.08
CA LEU A 11 -4.81 0.26 0.81
C LEU A 11 -4.59 1.44 -0.13
N TYR A 12 -3.82 1.20 -1.20
CA TYR A 12 -3.51 2.22 -2.19
C TYR A 12 -4.34 2.00 -3.45
N GLY A 13 -5.22 2.96 -3.75
CA GLY A 13 -6.14 2.92 -4.89
C GLY A 13 -6.11 4.21 -5.69
N ASP A 14 -5.16 4.33 -6.63
CA ASP A 14 -5.15 5.46 -7.56
C ASP A 14 -6.42 5.44 -8.44
N GLY A 15 -7.08 6.59 -8.57
CA GLY A 15 -8.33 6.73 -9.33
C GLY A 15 -9.57 6.07 -8.71
N LEU A 16 -9.48 5.44 -7.54
CA LEU A 16 -10.62 4.75 -6.92
C LEU A 16 -11.58 5.69 -6.17
N ALA A 17 -11.13 6.91 -5.83
CA ALA A 17 -11.93 7.87 -5.08
C ALA A 17 -13.25 8.24 -5.77
N SER A 18 -13.27 8.37 -7.11
CA SER A 18 -14.49 8.75 -7.86
C SER A 18 -15.56 7.65 -7.89
N PHE A 19 -15.19 6.41 -7.57
CA PHE A 19 -16.13 5.29 -7.47
C PHE A 19 -16.76 5.18 -6.06
N ILE A 20 -16.30 6.01 -5.11
CA ILE A 20 -16.95 6.15 -3.80
C ILE A 20 -18.24 6.96 -4.02
N SER A 21 -19.36 6.25 -4.20
CA SER A 21 -20.69 6.84 -4.25
C SER A 21 -21.29 7.09 -2.85
N PRO A 22 -22.31 7.96 -2.74
CA PRO A 22 -23.04 8.19 -1.49
C PRO A 22 -23.71 6.96 -0.89
N SER A 23 -23.89 5.87 -1.66
CA SER A 23 -24.40 4.59 -1.15
C SER A 23 -23.38 3.83 -0.29
N HIS A 24 -22.11 4.26 -0.23
CA HIS A 24 -21.10 3.74 0.70
C HIS A 24 -21.19 4.42 2.07
N THR A 25 -22.38 4.44 2.65
CA THR A 25 -22.78 5.23 3.84
C THR A 25 -22.03 4.91 5.13
N HIS A 26 -21.16 3.91 5.14
CA HIS A 26 -20.49 3.42 6.36
C HIS A 26 -18.98 3.57 6.33
N LEU A 27 -18.40 4.30 5.37
CA LEU A 27 -16.97 4.55 5.36
C LEU A 27 -16.47 5.25 6.62
N HIS A 28 -17.24 6.22 7.12
CA HIS A 28 -16.95 6.88 8.39
C HIS A 28 -17.14 5.96 9.60
N SER A 29 -18.08 5.02 9.53
CA SER A 29 -18.28 4.01 10.59
C SER A 29 -17.17 2.96 10.60
N LEU A 30 -16.62 2.63 9.43
CA LEU A 30 -15.44 1.77 9.32
C LEU A 30 -14.21 2.48 9.88
N ALA A 31 -14.03 3.77 9.55
CA ALA A 31 -12.97 4.62 10.08
C ALA A 31 -13.11 4.98 11.56
N SER A 32 -14.30 4.82 12.16
CA SER A 32 -14.47 4.97 13.60
C SER A 32 -14.17 3.67 14.37
N LEU A 33 -14.24 2.52 13.71
CA LEU A 33 -13.94 1.20 14.30
C LEU A 33 -12.47 0.81 14.11
N ALA A 34 -11.85 1.22 13.02
CA ALA A 34 -10.43 1.04 12.75
C ALA A 34 -9.68 2.36 12.96
N CYS A 35 -8.42 2.33 13.40
CA CYS A 35 -7.54 3.51 13.32
C CYS A 35 -7.11 3.77 11.86
N CYS A 36 -8.06 3.93 10.94
CA CYS A 36 -7.80 4.20 9.53
C CYS A 36 -8.15 5.63 9.17
N GLY A 37 -7.35 6.22 8.29
CA GLY A 37 -7.53 7.57 7.76
C GLY A 37 -7.52 7.53 6.24
N PHE A 38 -8.24 8.47 5.62
CA PHE A 38 -8.15 8.68 4.18
C PHE A 38 -7.00 9.63 3.89
N LEU A 39 -5.99 9.14 3.17
CA LEU A 39 -4.90 9.96 2.68
C LEU A 39 -5.23 10.38 1.25
N THR A 40 -5.52 11.66 1.04
CA THR A 40 -5.51 12.25 -0.30
C THR A 40 -4.08 12.71 -0.60
N LEU A 41 -3.46 12.09 -1.59
CA LEU A 41 -2.20 12.62 -2.12
C LEU A 41 -2.46 13.97 -2.78
N PRO A 42 -1.53 14.94 -2.70
CA PRO A 42 -1.71 16.22 -3.34
C PRO A 42 -2.01 16.00 -4.83
N HIS A 43 -3.06 16.68 -5.32
CA HIS A 43 -3.41 16.64 -6.74
C HIS A 43 -2.35 17.40 -7.53
N SER A 44 -1.21 16.76 -7.77
CA SER A 44 -0.22 17.25 -8.71
C SER A 44 -0.84 17.11 -10.10
N PRO A 45 -1.05 18.21 -10.84
CA PRO A 45 -1.63 18.15 -12.16
C PRO A 45 -0.81 17.18 -13.02
N PRO A 46 -1.45 16.32 -13.82
CA PRO A 46 -0.73 15.40 -14.67
C PRO A 46 0.27 16.18 -15.52
N LEU A 47 1.53 15.76 -15.51
CA LEU A 47 2.50 16.34 -16.44
C LEU A 47 2.00 16.05 -17.88
N PRO A 48 2.25 16.94 -18.85
CA PRO A 48 1.65 16.85 -20.20
C PRO A 48 1.88 15.51 -20.93
N SER A 49 2.87 14.72 -20.49
CA SER A 49 3.22 13.40 -21.01
C SER A 49 3.30 12.30 -19.94
N GLU A 50 2.75 12.51 -18.74
CA GLU A 50 2.76 11.51 -17.66
C GLU A 50 1.84 10.35 -18.02
N ASN A 51 2.39 9.14 -18.15
CA ASN A 51 1.58 7.93 -18.28
C ASN A 51 1.02 7.51 -16.90
N VAL A 52 0.09 6.57 -16.89
CA VAL A 52 -0.58 6.11 -15.66
C VAL A 52 0.42 5.51 -14.67
N ASP A 53 1.40 4.75 -15.15
CA ASP A 53 2.42 4.11 -14.31
C ASP A 53 3.30 5.14 -13.59
N SER A 54 3.78 6.17 -14.29
CA SER A 54 4.57 7.24 -13.71
C SER A 54 3.80 7.98 -12.61
N ARG A 55 2.49 8.19 -12.81
CA ARG A 55 1.62 8.77 -11.78
C ARG A 55 1.51 7.88 -10.55
N ILE A 56 1.28 6.57 -10.74
CA ILE A 56 1.20 5.59 -9.65
C ILE A 56 2.50 5.57 -8.85
N ILE A 57 3.65 5.51 -9.54
CA ILE A 57 4.97 5.48 -8.88
C ILE A 57 5.24 6.79 -8.14
N ARG A 58 4.87 7.94 -8.74
CA ARG A 58 5.02 9.24 -8.08
C ARG A 58 4.17 9.34 -6.81
N GLY A 59 2.90 8.97 -6.90
CA GLY A 59 2.01 8.97 -5.74
C GLY A 59 2.46 7.99 -4.67
N PHE A 60 2.94 6.81 -5.06
CA PHE A 60 3.56 5.86 -4.15
C PHE A 60 4.82 6.44 -3.48
N ALA A 61 5.67 7.12 -4.25
CA ALA A 61 6.89 7.75 -3.73
C ALA A 61 6.56 8.85 -2.72
N GLU A 62 5.52 9.65 -2.97
CA GLU A 62 5.00 10.63 -2.02
C GLU A 62 4.45 9.95 -0.74
N LEU A 63 3.70 8.85 -0.89
CA LEU A 63 3.11 8.11 0.23
C LEU A 63 4.16 7.54 1.20
N VAL A 64 5.28 7.05 0.68
CA VAL A 64 6.35 6.42 1.48
C VAL A 64 7.53 7.36 1.76
N ASP A 65 7.34 8.67 1.56
CA ASP A 65 8.33 9.72 1.76
C ASP A 65 9.68 9.45 1.04
N SER A 66 9.59 9.14 -0.25
CA SER A 66 10.71 8.77 -1.12
C SER A 66 10.68 9.48 -2.49
N SER A 67 10.09 10.67 -2.55
CA SER A 67 9.98 11.46 -3.80
C SER A 67 11.33 11.72 -4.49
N GLU A 68 12.41 11.82 -3.72
CA GLU A 68 13.78 11.90 -4.25
C GLU A 68 14.17 10.69 -5.11
N ALA A 69 13.70 9.48 -4.78
CA ALA A 69 13.98 8.27 -5.53
C ALA A 69 13.28 8.28 -6.89
N TYR A 70 12.06 8.82 -6.94
CA TYR A 70 11.31 9.03 -8.18
C TYR A 70 12.00 10.08 -9.06
N ASN A 71 12.40 11.21 -8.47
CA ASN A 71 13.07 12.29 -9.18
C ASN A 71 14.41 11.85 -9.77
N LYS A 72 15.22 11.08 -9.03
CA LYS A 72 16.49 10.51 -9.51
C LYS A 72 16.31 9.53 -10.67
N GLY A 73 15.16 8.84 -10.75
CA GLY A 73 14.84 7.94 -11.86
C GLY A 73 14.42 8.66 -13.15
N ASN A 74 13.79 9.83 -13.04
CA ASN A 74 13.26 10.60 -14.18
C ASN A 74 14.24 11.67 -14.70
N LEU A 75 15.02 12.30 -13.81
CA LEU A 75 16.03 13.28 -14.18
C LEU A 75 17.36 12.54 -14.44
N LYS A 76 17.68 12.32 -15.73
CA LYS A 76 18.96 11.77 -16.16
C LYS A 76 20.16 12.72 -16.01
N GLU A 77 20.04 13.81 -15.26
CA GLU A 77 21.10 14.80 -15.08
C GLU A 77 21.19 15.23 -13.62
N SER A 78 22.29 14.87 -12.94
CA SER A 78 23.34 15.84 -12.63
C SER A 78 24.51 15.14 -11.95
N LEU A 79 25.70 15.41 -12.49
CA LEU A 79 27.00 15.05 -11.98
C LEU A 79 27.13 15.58 -10.55
N GLU A 80 27.07 14.71 -9.53
CA GLU A 80 27.68 14.88 -8.22
C GLU A 80 27.37 13.62 -7.39
N ALA A 81 28.33 13.20 -6.55
CA ALA A 81 28.42 11.89 -5.91
C ALA A 81 27.05 11.23 -5.61
N GLU A 82 26.76 10.10 -6.26
CA GLU A 82 25.50 9.37 -6.12
C GLU A 82 25.26 9.01 -4.64
N SER A 83 24.52 9.85 -3.92
CA SER A 83 24.00 9.44 -2.61
C SER A 83 23.09 8.23 -2.85
N PRO A 84 23.31 7.12 -2.12
CA PRO A 84 22.45 5.95 -2.24
C PRO A 84 21.03 6.34 -1.84
N ILE A 85 20.02 5.85 -2.57
CA ILE A 85 18.63 6.06 -2.17
C ILE A 85 18.42 5.28 -0.87
N PRO A 86 18.08 5.95 0.26
CA PRO A 86 17.86 5.23 1.49
C PRO A 86 16.60 4.38 1.38
N SER A 87 16.72 3.15 1.82
CA SER A 87 15.65 2.17 1.94
C SER A 87 14.61 2.58 2.97
N ILE A 88 13.43 1.97 2.91
CA ILE A 88 12.35 2.19 3.89
C ILE A 88 12.80 1.82 5.31
N SER A 89 13.59 0.77 5.47
CA SER A 89 14.12 0.42 6.79
C SER A 89 15.10 1.46 7.31
N GLU A 90 15.96 2.03 6.46
CA GLU A 90 16.86 3.13 6.85
C GLU A 90 16.11 4.41 7.20
N ARG A 91 15.06 4.76 6.45
CA ARG A 91 14.22 5.94 6.71
C ARG A 91 13.39 5.80 7.98
N PHE A 92 12.84 4.61 8.23
CA PHE A 92 11.85 4.38 9.27
C PHE A 92 12.36 3.41 10.34
N MET A 93 13.59 3.60 10.80
CA MET A 93 14.14 2.97 12.02
C MET A 93 14.02 1.43 12.05
N GLY A 94 14.35 0.78 10.93
CA GLY A 94 14.32 -0.68 10.77
C GLY A 94 12.98 -1.25 10.35
N MET A 95 12.01 -0.41 9.94
CA MET A 95 10.69 -0.86 9.51
C MET A 95 10.75 -1.93 8.41
N LYS A 96 10.11 -3.07 8.64
CA LYS A 96 9.95 -4.12 7.63
C LYS A 96 8.70 -3.83 6.83
N ALA A 97 8.84 -3.57 5.54
CA ALA A 97 7.71 -3.19 4.71
C ALA A 97 7.61 -4.07 3.45
N ALA A 98 6.37 -4.34 3.04
CA ALA A 98 6.05 -5.11 1.85
C ALA A 98 5.02 -4.40 0.98
N VAL A 99 5.08 -4.65 -0.33
CA VAL A 99 4.09 -4.19 -1.30
C VAL A 99 3.54 -5.39 -2.08
N ILE A 100 2.21 -5.44 -2.17
CA ILE A 100 1.47 -6.40 -2.98
C ILE A 100 0.94 -5.65 -4.19
N THR A 101 1.47 -5.96 -5.36
CA THR A 101 1.13 -5.27 -6.61
C THR A 101 1.40 -6.12 -7.85
N ASN A 102 0.58 -5.96 -8.88
CA ASN A 102 0.79 -6.57 -10.20
C ASN A 102 1.50 -5.61 -11.18
N ASN A 103 1.68 -4.35 -10.79
CA ASN A 103 2.35 -3.36 -11.63
C ASN A 103 3.87 -3.55 -11.56
N LEU A 104 4.47 -4.04 -12.66
CA LEU A 104 5.90 -4.34 -12.74
C LEU A 104 6.80 -3.12 -12.46
N ASN A 105 6.38 -1.92 -12.88
CA ASN A 105 7.13 -0.70 -12.65
C ASN A 105 7.15 -0.35 -11.16
N LEU A 106 6.03 -0.54 -10.47
CA LEU A 106 5.95 -0.39 -9.02
C LEU A 106 6.74 -1.47 -8.27
N GLN A 107 6.75 -2.72 -8.75
CA GLN A 107 7.61 -3.78 -8.17
C GLN A 107 9.10 -3.40 -8.25
N CYS A 108 9.54 -2.92 -9.42
CA CYS A 108 10.91 -2.46 -9.63
C CYS A 108 11.25 -1.26 -8.73
N PHE A 109 10.35 -0.28 -8.65
CA PHE A 109 10.54 0.89 -7.78
C PHE A 109 10.57 0.51 -6.29
N GLY A 110 9.63 -0.31 -5.83
CA GLY A 110 9.59 -0.77 -4.44
C GLY A 110 10.82 -1.58 -4.05
N SER A 111 11.34 -2.41 -4.96
CA SER A 111 12.59 -3.16 -4.74
C SER A 111 13.78 -2.22 -4.52
N LYS A 112 13.85 -1.10 -5.25
CA LYS A 112 14.89 -0.07 -5.05
C LYS A 112 14.80 0.61 -3.68
N LEU A 113 13.61 0.65 -3.08
CA LEU A 113 13.37 1.18 -1.74
C LEU A 113 13.55 0.11 -0.64
N GLY A 114 13.95 -1.11 -0.98
CA GLY A 114 14.11 -2.21 -0.02
C GLY A 114 12.80 -2.81 0.47
N LEU A 115 11.69 -2.62 -0.26
CA LEU A 115 10.43 -3.29 0.04
C LEU A 115 10.46 -4.74 -0.40
N THR A 116 9.82 -5.61 0.38
CA THR A 116 9.53 -6.98 -0.07
C THR A 116 8.37 -6.97 -1.06
N ILE A 117 8.59 -7.51 -2.26
CA ILE A 117 7.54 -7.62 -3.29
C ILE A 117 6.80 -8.95 -3.09
N LEU A 118 5.48 -8.87 -2.97
CA LEU A 118 4.59 -10.03 -2.86
C LEU A 118 3.65 -10.06 -4.06
N GLN A 119 3.49 -11.20 -4.71
CA GLN A 119 2.51 -11.32 -5.80
C GLN A 119 1.11 -11.49 -5.24
N SER A 120 0.09 -10.91 -5.91
CA SER A 120 -1.30 -11.07 -5.47
C SER A 120 -1.70 -12.54 -5.35
N ASN A 121 -1.18 -13.39 -6.25
CA ASN A 121 -1.51 -14.82 -6.33
C ASN A 121 -0.81 -15.66 -5.26
N GLU A 122 0.26 -15.16 -4.65
CA GLU A 122 0.96 -15.82 -3.54
C GLU A 122 0.23 -15.57 -2.21
N VAL A 123 -0.45 -14.42 -2.10
CA VAL A 123 -1.22 -14.04 -0.91
C VAL A 123 -2.66 -14.54 -1.02
N ILE A 124 -3.27 -14.42 -2.20
CA ILE A 124 -4.65 -14.81 -2.49
C ILE A 124 -4.58 -16.12 -3.28
N ASP A 125 -4.81 -17.24 -2.60
CA ASP A 125 -4.71 -18.57 -3.20
C ASP A 125 -5.61 -18.67 -4.44
N SER A 126 -5.09 -19.26 -5.52
CA SER A 126 -5.67 -19.25 -6.88
C SER A 126 -7.07 -19.87 -7.03
N GLY A 127 -7.63 -20.46 -5.96
CA GLY A 127 -9.00 -20.97 -5.88
C GLY A 127 -9.98 -20.09 -5.09
N LEU A 128 -9.50 -19.04 -4.42
CA LEU A 128 -10.34 -18.11 -3.69
C LEU A 128 -10.81 -17.03 -4.65
N SER A 129 -12.11 -17.02 -4.93
CA SER A 129 -12.72 -15.89 -5.59
C SER A 129 -12.40 -14.65 -4.76
N LEU A 130 -11.97 -13.59 -5.43
CA LEU A 130 -11.85 -12.25 -4.87
C LEU A 130 -13.14 -11.83 -4.13
N ALA A 131 -14.27 -12.53 -4.34
CA ALA A 131 -15.53 -12.48 -3.61
C ALA A 131 -15.43 -12.66 -2.06
N ASP A 132 -14.46 -13.40 -1.53
CA ASP A 132 -14.35 -13.68 -0.09
C ASP A 132 -13.35 -12.77 0.63
N SER A 133 -13.70 -11.48 0.75
CA SER A 133 -12.85 -10.44 1.39
C SER A 133 -12.41 -10.72 2.81
N SER A 134 -13.19 -11.48 3.58
CA SER A 134 -12.83 -11.82 4.96
C SER A 134 -11.56 -12.68 5.00
N ILE A 135 -11.37 -13.55 4.00
CA ILE A 135 -10.21 -14.43 3.90
C ILE A 135 -8.97 -13.63 3.50
N VAL A 136 -9.09 -12.78 2.47
CA VAL A 136 -8.00 -11.91 2.00
C VAL A 136 -7.55 -10.98 3.13
N ALA A 137 -8.49 -10.32 3.81
CA ALA A 137 -8.15 -9.45 4.92
C ALA A 137 -7.48 -10.21 6.07
N SER A 138 -7.96 -11.41 6.41
CA SER A 138 -7.32 -12.26 7.42
C SER A 138 -5.88 -12.61 7.04
N GLN A 139 -5.61 -12.95 5.78
CA GLN A 139 -4.25 -13.22 5.30
C GLN A 139 -3.35 -11.98 5.38
N LEU A 140 -3.82 -10.81 4.95
CA LEU A 140 -3.07 -9.55 5.05
C LEU A 140 -2.78 -9.18 6.51
N LEU A 141 -3.75 -9.38 7.40
CA LEU A 141 -3.60 -9.15 8.83
C LEU A 141 -2.61 -10.12 9.47
N LYS A 142 -2.57 -11.39 9.04
CA LYS A 142 -1.57 -12.37 9.49
C LYS A 142 -0.15 -11.98 9.13
N LEU A 143 0.09 -11.40 7.96
CA LEU A 143 1.41 -10.88 7.57
C LEU A 143 1.89 -9.76 8.51
N LEU A 144 0.95 -8.95 9.00
CA LEU A 144 1.18 -7.96 10.04
C LEU A 144 1.23 -8.57 11.45
N GLY A 145 1.08 -9.89 11.61
CA GLY A 145 1.09 -10.54 12.92
C GLY A 145 -0.19 -10.34 13.73
N PHE A 146 -1.34 -10.19 13.06
CA PHE A 146 -2.67 -10.26 13.68
C PHE A 146 -3.33 -11.59 13.31
N GLU A 147 -3.62 -12.43 14.30
CA GLU A 147 -4.23 -13.74 14.09
C GLU A 147 -5.20 -14.08 15.22
N GLY A 148 -6.39 -14.59 14.87
CA GLY A 148 -7.40 -15.01 15.86
C GLY A 148 -7.85 -13.89 16.80
N GLY A 149 -7.89 -12.64 16.32
CA GLY A 149 -8.24 -11.46 17.13
C GLY A 149 -7.14 -11.00 18.09
N LYS A 150 -5.93 -11.57 18.01
CA LYS A 150 -4.79 -11.21 18.85
C LYS A 150 -3.64 -10.66 18.04
N ALA A 151 -2.93 -9.73 18.65
CA ALA A 151 -1.64 -9.23 18.17
C ALA A 151 -0.54 -10.19 18.61
N LEU A 152 0.16 -10.81 17.66
CA LEU A 152 1.37 -11.59 17.92
C LEU A 152 2.54 -10.67 18.30
N GLU A 153 3.47 -11.21 19.06
CA GLU A 153 4.70 -10.53 19.49
C GLU A 153 5.65 -10.24 18.31
N THR A 154 5.64 -11.11 17.30
CA THR A 154 6.46 -10.98 16.11
C THR A 154 5.57 -10.87 14.87
N SER A 155 5.86 -9.89 14.02
CA SER A 155 5.27 -9.70 12.70
C SER A 155 6.28 -10.07 11.61
N GLN A 156 5.80 -10.50 10.43
CA GLN A 156 6.66 -10.56 9.26
C GLN A 156 6.95 -9.16 8.75
N PHE A 157 5.91 -8.31 8.68
CA PHE A 157 6.00 -6.92 8.25
C PHE A 157 5.33 -5.98 9.26
N ASP A 158 5.82 -4.75 9.29
CA ASP A 158 5.28 -3.65 10.08
C ASP A 158 4.38 -2.75 9.21
N LEU A 159 4.71 -2.61 7.92
CA LEU A 159 3.91 -1.89 6.93
C LEU A 159 3.59 -2.79 5.73
N LEU A 160 2.30 -2.91 5.40
CA LEU A 160 1.85 -3.61 4.20
C LEU A 160 1.11 -2.65 3.28
N LEU A 161 1.61 -2.49 2.05
CA LEU A 161 1.01 -1.68 1.00
C LEU A 161 0.32 -2.61 0.01
N PHE A 162 -0.99 -2.48 -0.14
CA PHE A 162 -1.75 -3.29 -1.09
C PHE A 162 -2.30 -2.38 -2.19
N THR A 163 -1.83 -2.58 -3.42
CA THR A 163 -2.34 -1.82 -4.57
C THR A 163 -3.44 -2.60 -5.27
N TRP A 164 -4.58 -1.97 -5.45
CA TRP A 164 -5.67 -2.56 -6.22
C TRP A 164 -5.60 -2.10 -7.68
N GLU A 165 -5.15 -2.97 -8.57
CA GLU A 165 -5.21 -2.74 -10.01
C GLU A 165 -6.55 -3.29 -10.54
N LEU A 166 -7.47 -2.40 -10.91
CA LEU A 166 -8.73 -2.81 -11.53
C LEU A 166 -8.42 -3.40 -12.92
N ALA A 167 -8.48 -4.72 -13.01
CA ALA A 167 -8.80 -5.40 -14.26
C ALA A 167 -10.24 -5.04 -14.66
N LYS A 168 -10.42 -3.90 -15.35
CA LYS A 168 -11.57 -3.46 -16.17
C LYS A 168 -13.02 -3.64 -15.69
N SER A 169 -13.32 -4.19 -14.52
CA SER A 169 -14.71 -4.42 -14.09
C SER A 169 -14.88 -4.24 -12.59
N GLN A 170 -15.64 -3.19 -12.26
CA GLN A 170 -16.40 -2.95 -11.02
C GLN A 170 -15.61 -2.90 -9.70
N MET A 171 -15.58 -1.70 -9.13
CA MET A 171 -15.16 -1.46 -7.77
C MET A 171 -16.24 -1.95 -6.81
N VAL A 172 -16.08 -3.15 -6.25
CA VAL A 172 -16.88 -3.62 -5.11
C VAL A 172 -16.17 -3.13 -3.85
N PHE A 173 -16.78 -2.16 -3.17
CA PHE A 173 -16.23 -1.63 -1.92
C PHE A 173 -16.38 -2.68 -0.82
N TRP A 174 -15.26 -3.15 -0.29
CA TRP A 174 -15.21 -4.10 0.80
C TRP A 174 -15.43 -3.40 2.12
N THR A 175 -16.64 -3.50 2.68
CA THR A 175 -16.80 -3.34 4.13
C THR A 175 -16.14 -4.53 4.80
N LEU A 176 -14.92 -4.34 5.28
CA LEU A 176 -14.31 -5.21 6.27
C LEU A 176 -15.20 -5.15 7.51
N ASN A 177 -16.15 -6.07 7.60
CA ASN A 177 -17.01 -6.21 8.76
C ASN A 177 -16.13 -6.78 9.89
N MET A 178 -15.42 -5.92 10.61
CA MET A 178 -14.83 -6.23 11.91
C MET A 178 -15.95 -6.35 12.95
N SER A 179 -16.89 -7.26 12.73
CA SER A 179 -17.75 -7.77 13.80
C SER A 179 -17.05 -8.97 14.42
N MET A 180 -16.02 -8.70 15.23
CA MET A 180 -15.60 -9.52 16.37
C MET A 180 -14.36 -8.89 17.00
N ILE A 181 -14.60 -7.91 17.87
CA ILE A 181 -13.96 -7.80 19.18
C ILE A 181 -15.10 -7.52 20.17
#